data_AF-A0A7S2KLB6-F1
#
_entry.id   AF-A0A7S2KLB6-F1
#
_cell.length_a   1.000
_cell.length_b   1.000
_cell.length_c   1.000
_cell.angle_alpha   90.00
_cell.angle_beta   90.00
_cell.angle_gamma   90.00
#
_symmetry.space_group_name_H-M   'P 1'
#
loop_
_entity.id
_entity.type
_entity.pdbx_description
1 polymer ?
#
loop_
_entity_poly.entity_id
_entity_poly.type
_entity_poly.pdbx_seq_one_letter_code
_entity_poly.pdbx_strand_id
1 'polypeptide(L)'
;MQGLGLQERTQALRETRLARHAAREARAAVAADTEVAPVLFWKDTQKNGYLSNWARSPLCVDGRTFNCVEQYIMWSKAVLMGDGTREAAIMATADPQRQKRLGKCVHPWDEALWARRREAVLCAAVAAKFGQNEELRARLLRTHPRRLAEASPSDNVYGIGMAPDDPRAQDPAVWKGQNLLGRALEQVRADLLAQAEPAARPGSPAGS
;
A
#
# COMPACT_ATOMS: atom_id res chain seq x y z
N MET A 1 26.55 15.21 -37.89
CA MET A 1 26.51 14.49 -36.60
C MET A 1 27.53 15.11 -35.66
N GLN A 2 27.11 16.03 -34.80
CA GLN A 2 28.01 16.66 -33.82
C GLN A 2 28.22 15.68 -32.67
N GLY A 3 29.47 15.26 -32.44
CA GLY A 3 29.83 14.39 -31.33
C GLY A 3 29.90 15.18 -30.02
N LEU A 4 29.34 14.62 -28.94
CA LEU A 4 29.37 15.22 -27.60
C LEU A 4 30.79 15.60 -27.18
N GLY A 5 30.95 16.80 -26.64
CA GLY A 5 32.21 17.35 -26.14
C GLY A 5 32.73 16.59 -24.92
N LEU A 6 34.05 16.66 -24.67
CA LEU A 6 34.73 15.94 -23.58
C LEU A 6 34.12 16.25 -22.20
N GLN A 7 33.64 17.48 -21.99
CA GLN A 7 32.96 17.91 -20.77
C GLN A 7 31.61 17.21 -20.58
N GLU A 8 30.79 17.12 -21.64
CA GLU A 8 29.48 16.46 -21.62
C GLU A 8 29.61 14.95 -21.35
N ARG A 9 30.62 14.31 -21.94
CA ARG A 9 30.93 12.89 -21.67
C ARG A 9 31.33 12.65 -20.22
N THR A 10 32.08 13.58 -19.63
CA THR A 10 32.53 13.48 -18.23
C THR A 10 31.37 13.68 -17.26
N GLN A 11 30.45 14.59 -17.56
CA GLN A 11 29.24 14.81 -16.78
C GLN A 11 28.30 13.59 -16.83
N ALA A 12 28.02 13.05 -18.02
CA ALA A 12 27.17 11.87 -18.19
C ALA A 12 27.71 10.63 -17.44
N LEU A 13 29.04 10.45 -17.40
CA LEU A 13 29.67 9.37 -16.62
C LEU A 13 29.52 9.57 -15.11
N ARG A 14 29.63 10.81 -14.61
CA ARG A 14 29.40 11.13 -13.19
C ARG A 14 27.96 10.90 -12.78
N GLU A 15 26.99 11.37 -13.58
CA GLU A 15 25.56 11.15 -13.35
C GLU A 15 25.22 9.66 -13.36
N THR A 16 25.75 8.89 -14.31
CA THR A 16 25.58 7.43 -14.36
C THR A 16 26.16 6.74 -13.12
N ARG A 17 27.32 7.19 -12.62
CA ARG A 17 27.95 6.63 -11.41
C ARG A 17 27.14 6.97 -10.15
N LEU A 18 26.61 8.18 -10.06
CA LEU A 18 25.73 8.59 -8.96
C LEU A 18 24.41 7.82 -8.97
N ALA A 19 23.77 7.65 -10.13
CA ALA A 19 22.55 6.86 -10.25
C ALA A 19 22.77 5.38 -9.87
N ARG A 20 23.90 4.79 -10.27
CA ARG A 20 24.28 3.43 -9.87
C ARG A 20 24.58 3.32 -8.38
N HIS A 21 25.20 4.34 -7.78
CA HIS A 21 25.44 4.40 -6.34
C HIS A 21 24.13 4.49 -5.56
N ALA A 22 23.24 5.42 -5.94
CA ALA A 22 21.94 5.59 -5.30
C ALA A 22 21.07 4.32 -5.44
N ALA A 23 21.09 3.65 -6.60
CA ALA A 23 20.41 2.37 -6.78
C ALA A 23 21.01 1.25 -5.91
N ARG A 24 22.33 1.26 -5.69
CA ARG A 24 23.00 0.30 -4.80
C ARG A 24 22.70 0.59 -3.33
N GLU A 25 22.67 1.85 -2.92
CA GLU A 25 22.27 2.26 -1.57
C GLU A 25 20.80 1.93 -1.30
N ALA A 26 19.90 2.21 -2.25
CA ALA A 26 18.51 1.81 -2.15
C ALA A 26 18.36 0.27 -2.03
N ARG A 27 19.12 -0.50 -2.82
CA ARG A 27 19.14 -1.97 -2.71
C ARG A 27 19.72 -2.45 -1.39
N ALA A 28 20.77 -1.80 -0.87
CA ALA A 28 21.39 -2.15 0.39
C ALA A 28 20.50 -1.80 1.59
N ALA A 29 19.78 -0.67 1.55
CA ALA A 29 18.77 -0.32 2.54
C ALA A 29 17.61 -1.33 2.54
N VAL A 30 17.14 -1.77 1.36
CA VAL A 30 16.15 -2.84 1.23
C VAL A 30 16.70 -4.18 1.74
N ALA A 31 17.99 -4.47 1.54
CA ALA A 31 18.64 -5.70 2.00
C ALA A 31 18.96 -5.71 3.51
N ALA A 32 19.22 -4.55 4.11
CA ALA A 32 19.35 -4.43 5.57
C ALA A 32 18.00 -4.60 6.28
N ASP A 33 16.90 -4.30 5.58
CA ASP A 33 15.51 -4.51 6.05
C ASP A 33 15.07 -5.99 5.98
N THR A 34 15.87 -6.88 5.36
CA THR A 34 15.58 -8.33 5.21
C THR A 34 15.98 -9.21 6.40
N GLU A 35 16.63 -8.70 7.46
CA GLU A 35 16.93 -9.54 8.62
C GLU A 35 15.69 -9.92 9.45
N VAL A 36 14.57 -9.20 9.27
CA VAL A 36 13.33 -9.46 10.04
C VAL A 36 12.24 -10.01 9.14
N ALA A 37 11.80 -11.25 9.44
CA ALA A 37 10.77 -11.95 8.67
C ALA A 37 9.50 -11.10 8.47
N PRO A 38 8.92 -11.08 7.25
CA PRO A 38 7.72 -10.31 6.96
C PRO A 38 6.52 -10.76 7.80
N VAL A 39 5.63 -9.81 8.10
CA VAL A 39 4.31 -10.10 8.66
C VAL A 39 3.39 -10.53 7.52
N LEU A 40 3.14 -11.83 7.44
CA LEU A 40 2.18 -12.39 6.49
C LEU A 40 0.74 -12.18 7.00
N PHE A 41 -0.16 -11.81 6.08
CA PHE A 41 -1.59 -11.74 6.33
C PHE A 41 -2.37 -12.09 5.06
N TRP A 42 -3.59 -12.63 5.20
CA TRP A 42 -4.43 -12.96 4.05
C TRP A 42 -5.92 -12.84 4.38
N LYS A 43 -6.45 -13.79 5.16
CA LYS A 43 -7.86 -13.80 5.53
C LYS A 43 -8.08 -12.92 6.76
N ASP A 44 -9.19 -12.20 6.77
CA ASP A 44 -9.63 -11.34 7.86
C ASP A 44 -9.85 -12.11 9.18
N THR A 45 -10.15 -13.40 9.10
CA THR A 45 -10.33 -14.30 10.25
C THR A 45 -9.03 -14.77 10.91
N GLN A 46 -7.87 -14.46 10.33
CA GLN A 46 -6.56 -14.87 10.85
C GLN A 46 -5.98 -13.84 11.83
N LYS A 47 -4.92 -14.21 12.57
CA LYS A 47 -4.23 -13.35 13.55
C LYS A 47 -3.92 -11.94 13.02
N ASN A 48 -3.39 -11.87 11.80
CA ASN A 48 -3.05 -10.60 11.13
C ASN A 48 -4.14 -10.12 10.18
N GLY A 49 -5.33 -10.72 10.23
CA GLY A 49 -6.45 -10.45 9.34
C GLY A 49 -6.94 -9.01 9.38
N TYR A 50 -6.70 -8.30 10.49
CA TYR A 50 -6.97 -6.85 10.59
C TYR A 50 -6.26 -6.00 9.52
N LEU A 51 -5.18 -6.50 8.92
CA LEU A 51 -4.47 -5.85 7.79
C LEU A 51 -5.17 -6.07 6.45
N SER A 52 -6.04 -7.09 6.34
CA SER A 52 -6.79 -7.42 5.12
C SER A 52 -7.77 -6.31 4.74
N ASN A 53 -7.98 -6.14 3.44
CA ASN A 53 -9.02 -5.26 2.90
C ASN A 53 -10.44 -5.70 3.30
N TRP A 54 -10.60 -6.99 3.60
CA TRP A 54 -11.90 -7.60 3.92
C TRP A 54 -12.26 -7.49 5.40
N ALA A 55 -11.30 -7.14 6.26
CA ALA A 55 -11.57 -6.96 7.67
C ALA A 55 -12.58 -5.84 7.89
N ARG A 56 -13.68 -6.18 8.56
CA ARG A 56 -14.73 -5.22 8.90
C ARG A 56 -14.17 -4.14 9.83
N SER A 57 -13.97 -2.97 9.26
CA SER A 57 -13.32 -1.82 9.89
C SER A 57 -13.90 -0.58 9.23
N PRO A 58 -14.98 -0.01 9.79
CA PRO A 58 -15.62 1.15 9.20
C PRO A 58 -14.60 2.28 8.98
N LEU A 59 -14.66 2.89 7.80
CA LEU A 59 -13.84 4.04 7.44
C LEU A 59 -14.70 5.10 6.76
N CYS A 60 -14.31 6.36 6.89
CA CYS A 60 -14.94 7.49 6.24
C CYS A 60 -13.95 8.17 5.29
N VAL A 61 -14.34 8.37 4.04
CA VAL A 61 -13.54 9.11 3.06
C VAL A 61 -14.46 10.13 2.38
N ASP A 62 -14.06 11.40 2.40
CA ASP A 62 -14.84 12.52 1.83
C ASP A 62 -16.30 12.54 2.30
N GLY A 63 -16.51 12.29 3.60
CA GLY A 63 -17.84 12.28 4.23
C GLY A 63 -18.68 11.03 3.95
N ARG A 64 -18.18 10.05 3.18
CA ARG A 64 -18.86 8.79 2.91
C ARG A 64 -18.29 7.65 3.74
N THR A 65 -19.16 6.90 4.40
CA THR A 65 -18.77 5.74 5.22
C THR A 65 -18.82 4.45 4.42
N PHE A 66 -17.79 3.62 4.62
CA PHE A 66 -17.63 2.28 4.06
C PHE A 66 -17.40 1.30 5.20
N ASN A 67 -17.86 0.06 5.04
CA ASN A 67 -17.78 -0.94 6.11
C ASN A 67 -16.39 -1.62 6.21
N CYS A 68 -15.60 -1.56 5.14
CA CYS A 68 -14.25 -2.08 5.02
C CYS A 68 -13.56 -1.46 3.79
N VAL A 69 -12.25 -1.68 3.67
CA VAL A 69 -11.45 -1.15 2.55
C VAL A 69 -11.88 -1.73 1.21
N GLU A 70 -12.27 -3.02 1.14
CA GLU A 70 -12.75 -3.64 -0.10
C GLU A 70 -13.96 -2.90 -0.69
N GLN A 71 -14.91 -2.48 0.16
CA GLN A 71 -16.08 -1.72 -0.30
C GLN A 71 -15.66 -0.40 -0.95
N TYR A 72 -14.75 0.33 -0.32
CA TYR A 72 -14.23 1.60 -0.85
C TYR A 72 -13.54 1.41 -2.20
N ILE A 73 -12.67 0.39 -2.34
CA ILE A 73 -11.95 0.12 -3.58
C ILE A 73 -12.93 -0.23 -4.70
N MET A 74 -13.89 -1.11 -4.45
CA MET A 74 -14.86 -1.52 -5.48
C MET A 74 -15.82 -0.38 -5.84
N TRP A 75 -16.26 0.42 -4.87
CA TRP A 75 -17.06 1.63 -5.11
C TRP A 75 -16.29 2.64 -5.96
N SER A 76 -15.03 2.93 -5.59
CA SER A 76 -14.17 3.85 -6.34
C SER A 76 -13.93 3.37 -7.78
N LYS A 77 -13.81 2.05 -7.96
CA LYS A 77 -13.72 1.42 -9.28
C LYS A 77 -14.97 1.70 -10.12
N ALA A 78 -16.17 1.57 -9.54
CA ALA A 78 -17.43 1.85 -10.23
C ALA A 78 -17.58 3.34 -10.56
N VAL A 79 -17.25 4.24 -9.62
CA VAL A 79 -17.29 5.70 -9.82
C VAL A 79 -16.35 6.13 -10.95
N LEU A 80 -15.10 5.64 -10.96
CA LEU A 80 -14.12 5.98 -12.00
C LEU A 80 -14.57 5.55 -13.40
N MET A 81 -15.40 4.52 -13.51
CA MET A 81 -15.93 4.02 -14.78
C MET A 81 -17.31 4.61 -15.14
N GLY A 82 -17.89 5.45 -14.27
CA GLY A 82 -19.24 5.97 -14.46
C GLY A 82 -20.34 4.92 -14.31
N ASP A 83 -20.07 3.79 -13.65
CA ASP A 83 -21.05 2.70 -13.47
C ASP A 83 -21.88 2.92 -12.21
N GLY A 84 -22.86 3.83 -12.29
CA GLY A 84 -23.76 4.15 -11.17
C GLY A 84 -24.59 2.95 -10.68
N THR A 85 -24.84 1.95 -11.53
CA THR A 85 -25.55 0.73 -11.11
C THR A 85 -24.68 -0.10 -10.17
N ARG A 86 -23.40 -0.29 -10.50
CA ARG A 86 -22.48 -1.06 -9.63
C ARG A 86 -22.11 -0.26 -8.40
N GLU A 87 -21.97 1.05 -8.53
CA GLU A 87 -21.79 1.95 -7.39
C GLU A 87 -22.87 1.71 -6.32
N ALA A 88 -24.14 1.82 -6.69
CA ALA A 88 -25.26 1.62 -5.78
C ALA A 88 -25.30 0.20 -5.21
N ALA A 89 -25.08 -0.83 -6.05
CA ALA A 89 -25.09 -2.22 -5.62
C ALA A 89 -23.97 -2.55 -4.62
N ILE A 90 -22.79 -1.97 -4.78
CA ILE A 90 -21.64 -2.15 -3.87
C ILE A 90 -21.91 -1.48 -2.53
N MET A 91 -22.51 -0.28 -2.53
CA MET A 91 -22.89 0.40 -1.30
C MET A 91 -24.02 -0.33 -0.54
N ALA A 92 -24.89 -1.04 -1.25
CA ALA A 92 -26.01 -1.78 -0.66
C ALA A 92 -25.63 -3.10 0.03
N THR A 93 -24.36 -3.54 -0.02
CA THR A 93 -23.93 -4.79 0.60
C THR A 93 -22.80 -4.61 1.60
N ALA A 94 -22.91 -5.34 2.72
CA ALA A 94 -21.88 -5.39 3.75
C ALA A 94 -20.91 -6.59 3.62
N ASP A 95 -21.04 -7.42 2.59
CA ASP A 95 -20.21 -8.62 2.39
C ASP A 95 -19.04 -8.32 1.43
N PRO A 96 -17.78 -8.34 1.90
CA PRO A 96 -16.61 -8.10 1.06
C PRO A 96 -16.51 -9.02 -0.16
N GLN A 97 -16.95 -10.28 -0.03
CA GLN A 97 -16.94 -11.21 -1.15
C GLN A 97 -17.92 -10.77 -2.23
N ARG A 98 -19.12 -10.33 -1.86
CA ARG A 98 -20.11 -9.78 -2.78
C ARG A 98 -19.64 -8.45 -3.39
N GLN A 99 -19.03 -7.57 -2.60
CA GLN A 99 -18.43 -6.32 -3.08
C GLN A 99 -17.38 -6.59 -4.17
N LYS A 100 -16.46 -7.54 -3.92
CA LYS A 100 -15.45 -7.97 -4.90
C LYS A 100 -16.07 -8.49 -6.19
N ARG A 101 -17.12 -9.33 -6.10
CA ARG A 101 -17.83 -9.87 -7.27
C ARG A 101 -18.47 -8.74 -8.08
N LEU A 102 -19.15 -7.80 -7.42
CA LEU A 102 -19.76 -6.65 -8.09
C LEU A 102 -18.71 -5.77 -8.77
N GLY A 103 -17.58 -5.52 -8.12
CA GLY A 103 -16.48 -4.76 -8.70
C GLY A 103 -15.85 -5.43 -9.92
N LYS A 104 -15.90 -6.76 -10.05
CA LYS A 104 -15.50 -7.47 -11.28
C LYS A 104 -16.49 -7.26 -12.44
N CYS A 105 -17.73 -6.85 -12.15
CA CYS A 105 -18.79 -6.63 -13.13
C CYS A 105 -19.01 -5.13 -13.47
N VAL A 106 -18.07 -4.25 -13.08
CA VAL A 106 -18.09 -2.83 -13.44
C VAL A 106 -17.93 -2.67 -14.95
N HIS A 107 -18.81 -1.89 -15.57
CA HIS A 107 -18.81 -1.63 -17.00
C HIS A 107 -19.29 -0.19 -17.32
N PRO A 108 -18.66 0.55 -18.26
CA PRO A 108 -17.51 0.15 -19.10
C PRO A 108 -16.23 -0.11 -18.29
N TRP A 109 -15.26 -0.83 -18.87
CA TRP A 109 -13.98 -1.14 -18.20
C TRP A 109 -12.80 -0.51 -18.92
N ASP A 110 -12.01 0.30 -18.19
CA ASP A 110 -10.72 0.83 -18.63
C ASP A 110 -9.61 0.39 -17.65
N GLU A 111 -8.87 -0.66 -18.03
CA GLU A 111 -7.74 -1.16 -17.25
C GLU A 111 -6.64 -0.11 -17.08
N ALA A 112 -6.37 0.70 -18.11
CA ALA A 112 -5.28 1.67 -18.06
C ALA A 112 -5.62 2.80 -17.07
N LEU A 113 -6.86 3.28 -17.07
CA LEU A 113 -7.34 4.22 -16.07
C LEU A 113 -7.27 3.62 -14.67
N TRP A 114 -7.74 2.39 -14.47
CA TRP A 114 -7.69 1.76 -13.17
C TRP A 114 -6.26 1.54 -12.67
N ALA A 115 -5.36 1.06 -13.52
CA ALA A 115 -3.96 0.85 -13.19
C ALA A 115 -3.28 2.15 -12.70
N ARG A 116 -3.63 3.31 -13.29
CA ARG A 116 -3.13 4.63 -12.87
C ARG A 116 -3.71 5.12 -11.54
N ARG A 117 -4.87 4.62 -11.10
CA ARG A 117 -5.60 5.15 -9.93
C ARG A 117 -5.63 4.22 -8.72
N ARG A 118 -5.53 2.91 -8.93
CA ARG A 118 -5.76 1.88 -7.90
C ARG A 118 -4.89 2.02 -6.65
N GLU A 119 -3.65 2.45 -6.81
CA GLU A 119 -2.72 2.65 -5.68
C GLU A 119 -3.14 3.83 -4.82
N ALA A 120 -3.47 4.98 -5.44
CA ALA A 120 -3.97 6.15 -4.70
C ALA A 120 -5.29 5.85 -3.97
N VAL A 121 -6.21 5.13 -4.63
CA VAL A 121 -7.47 4.65 -4.02
C VAL A 121 -7.18 3.75 -2.82
N LEU A 122 -6.26 2.79 -2.96
CA LEU A 122 -5.91 1.89 -1.88
C LEU A 122 -5.29 2.63 -0.69
N CYS A 123 -4.32 3.51 -0.95
CA CYS A 123 -3.65 4.30 0.09
C CYS A 123 -4.65 5.18 0.85
N ALA A 124 -5.58 5.84 0.16
CA ALA A 124 -6.62 6.65 0.81
C ALA A 124 -7.49 5.81 1.77
N ALA A 125 -7.91 4.61 1.35
CA ALA A 125 -8.71 3.72 2.18
C ALA A 125 -7.93 3.19 3.40
N VAL A 126 -6.68 2.79 3.19
CA VAL A 126 -5.81 2.30 4.27
C VAL A 126 -5.52 3.44 5.26
N ALA A 127 -5.20 4.64 4.77
CA ALA A 127 -4.99 5.82 5.61
C ALA A 127 -6.23 6.16 6.44
N ALA A 128 -7.43 6.13 5.84
CA ALA A 128 -8.67 6.35 6.58
C ALA A 128 -8.89 5.27 7.64
N LYS A 129 -8.79 3.99 7.29
CA LYS A 129 -8.98 2.86 8.21
C LYS A 129 -8.06 2.93 9.44
N PHE A 130 -6.76 3.14 9.22
CA PHE A 130 -5.77 3.13 10.30
C PHE A 130 -5.59 4.50 10.96
N GLY A 131 -5.98 5.59 10.31
CA GLY A 131 -5.97 6.93 10.89
C GLY A 131 -7.18 7.20 11.78
N GLN A 132 -8.35 6.61 11.48
CA GLN A 132 -9.60 6.85 12.20
C GLN A 132 -9.86 5.85 13.33
N ASN A 133 -9.10 4.76 13.41
CA ASN A 133 -9.25 3.74 14.44
C ASN A 133 -7.95 3.59 15.24
N GLU A 134 -7.93 4.10 16.48
CA GLU A 134 -6.74 4.14 17.34
C GLU A 134 -6.20 2.74 17.67
N GLU A 135 -7.06 1.74 17.87
CA GLU A 135 -6.63 0.37 18.16
C GLU A 135 -5.92 -0.24 16.94
N LEU A 136 -6.51 -0.12 15.75
CA LEU A 136 -5.91 -0.60 14.51
C LEU A 136 -4.62 0.18 14.20
N ARG A 137 -4.60 1.49 14.44
CA ARG A 137 -3.41 2.34 14.33
C ARG A 137 -2.26 1.75 15.15
N ALA A 138 -2.49 1.53 16.45
CA ALA A 138 -1.49 0.98 17.34
C ALA A 138 -1.00 -0.41 16.89
N ARG A 139 -1.90 -1.26 16.38
CA ARG A 139 -1.54 -2.58 15.83
C ARG A 139 -0.64 -2.45 14.59
N LEU A 140 -0.97 -1.56 13.67
CA LEU A 140 -0.15 -1.30 12.47
C LEU A 140 1.23 -0.77 12.84
N LEU A 141 1.32 0.21 13.76
CA LEU A 141 2.60 0.78 14.18
C LEU A 141 3.54 -0.27 14.78
N ARG A 142 3.02 -1.23 15.58
CA ARG A 142 3.80 -2.35 16.14
C ARG A 142 4.38 -3.32 15.12
N THR A 143 4.01 -3.21 13.85
CA THR A 143 4.61 -4.03 12.79
C THR A 143 5.96 -3.48 12.33
N HIS A 144 6.28 -2.21 12.59
CA HIS A 144 7.56 -1.61 12.22
C HIS A 144 8.75 -2.31 12.92
N PRO A 145 9.89 -2.50 12.24
CA PRO A 145 10.19 -2.13 10.86
C PRO A 145 9.75 -3.16 9.81
N ARG A 146 9.23 -4.32 10.23
CA ARG A 146 8.97 -5.48 9.36
C ARG A 146 8.15 -5.16 8.10
N ARG A 147 8.50 -5.85 7.01
CA ARG A 147 7.71 -5.87 5.79
C ARG A 147 6.32 -6.47 6.04
N LEU A 148 5.32 -5.96 5.33
CA LEU A 148 3.94 -6.44 5.37
C LEU A 148 3.62 -7.13 4.05
N ALA A 149 3.10 -8.35 4.09
CA ALA A 149 2.85 -9.15 2.89
C ALA A 149 1.43 -9.72 2.86
N GLU A 150 0.64 -9.31 1.87
CA GLU A 150 -0.65 -9.94 1.62
C GLU A 150 -0.42 -11.30 0.92
N ALA A 151 -0.34 -12.35 1.73
CA ALA A 151 -0.10 -13.75 1.34
C ALA A 151 -1.36 -14.41 0.76
N SER A 152 -1.94 -13.76 -0.25
CA SER A 152 -3.01 -14.31 -1.07
C SER A 152 -2.40 -15.09 -2.24
N PRO A 153 -2.65 -16.41 -2.37
CA PRO A 153 -2.08 -17.23 -3.45
C PRO A 153 -2.68 -16.92 -4.82
N SER A 154 -3.85 -16.29 -4.87
CA SER A 154 -4.58 -15.99 -6.11
C SER A 154 -4.53 -14.52 -6.53
N ASP A 155 -3.85 -13.65 -5.78
CA ASP A 155 -3.75 -12.21 -6.08
C ASP A 155 -2.28 -11.81 -6.29
N ASN A 156 -1.94 -11.47 -7.54
CA ASN A 156 -0.60 -11.02 -7.93
C ASN A 156 -0.47 -9.49 -8.00
N VAL A 157 -1.54 -8.74 -7.71
CA VAL A 157 -1.53 -7.27 -7.74
C VAL A 157 -1.50 -6.73 -6.32
N TYR A 158 -2.51 -7.05 -5.52
CA TYR A 158 -2.58 -6.63 -4.12
C TYR A 158 -1.72 -7.52 -3.22
N GLY A 159 -1.67 -8.82 -3.55
CA GLY A 159 -0.89 -9.83 -2.83
C GLY A 159 0.45 -10.22 -3.45
N ILE A 160 1.13 -11.15 -2.78
CA ILE A 160 2.43 -11.72 -3.16
C ILE A 160 2.32 -12.97 -4.07
N GLY A 161 1.11 -13.43 -4.39
CA GLY A 161 0.91 -14.62 -5.21
C GLY A 161 1.34 -15.94 -4.55
N MET A 162 1.38 -15.97 -3.22
CA MET A 162 1.79 -17.12 -2.41
C MET A 162 0.89 -17.21 -1.16
N ALA A 163 0.66 -18.42 -0.68
CA ALA A 163 -0.11 -18.66 0.54
C ALA A 163 0.77 -18.44 1.79
N PRO A 164 0.17 -18.15 2.97
CA PRO A 164 0.95 -17.86 4.18
C PRO A 164 1.75 -19.05 4.73
N ASP A 165 1.37 -20.27 4.35
CA ASP A 165 2.02 -21.53 4.72
C ASP A 165 3.09 -21.99 3.72
N ASP A 166 3.25 -21.30 2.59
CA ASP A 166 4.38 -21.51 1.68
C ASP A 166 5.64 -20.89 2.31
N PRO A 167 6.70 -21.66 2.62
CA PRO A 167 7.91 -21.13 3.24
C PRO A 167 8.55 -19.99 2.44
N ARG A 168 8.37 -19.99 1.10
CA ARG A 168 8.89 -18.95 0.20
C ARG A 168 8.21 -17.59 0.40
N ALA A 169 7.02 -17.55 1.01
CA ALA A 169 6.33 -16.30 1.33
C ALA A 169 7.14 -15.43 2.30
N GLN A 170 8.09 -16.00 3.05
CA GLN A 170 8.98 -15.27 3.94
C GLN A 170 10.13 -14.56 3.23
N ASP A 171 10.37 -14.85 1.94
CA ASP A 171 11.45 -14.26 1.15
C ASP A 171 10.87 -13.31 0.09
N PRO A 172 10.99 -11.98 0.29
CA PRO A 172 10.52 -10.99 -0.68
C PRO A 172 11.14 -11.11 -2.07
N ALA A 173 12.33 -11.72 -2.20
CA ALA A 173 13.02 -11.86 -3.49
C ALA A 173 12.34 -12.86 -4.44
N VAL A 174 11.52 -13.76 -3.91
CA VAL A 174 10.85 -14.82 -4.69
C VAL A 174 9.34 -14.61 -4.86
N TRP A 175 8.78 -13.54 -4.27
CA TRP A 175 7.36 -13.20 -4.42
C TRP A 175 6.96 -13.09 -5.90
N LYS A 176 5.79 -13.64 -6.23
CA LYS A 176 5.25 -13.66 -7.60
C LYS A 176 4.35 -12.47 -7.91
N GLY A 177 3.82 -11.85 -6.85
CA GLY A 177 2.90 -10.73 -6.91
C GLY A 177 3.54 -9.39 -6.54
N GLN A 178 2.82 -8.32 -6.85
CA GLN A 178 3.28 -6.96 -6.61
C GLN A 178 3.17 -6.55 -5.14
N ASN A 179 2.39 -7.21 -4.30
CA ASN A 179 2.20 -6.84 -2.88
C ASN A 179 1.78 -5.37 -2.68
N LEU A 180 0.88 -4.85 -3.53
CA LEU A 180 0.45 -3.45 -3.47
C LEU A 180 -0.15 -3.08 -2.11
N LEU A 181 -0.92 -3.98 -1.47
CA LEU A 181 -1.50 -3.72 -0.15
C LEU A 181 -0.43 -3.65 0.94
N GLY A 182 0.54 -4.56 0.92
CA GLY A 182 1.67 -4.52 1.85
C GLY A 182 2.40 -3.18 1.80
N ARG A 183 2.74 -2.70 0.60
CA ARG A 183 3.37 -1.38 0.42
C ARG A 183 2.50 -0.21 0.89
N ALA A 184 1.20 -0.23 0.59
CA ALA A 184 0.29 0.83 1.03
C ALA A 184 0.20 0.90 2.57
N LEU A 185 0.16 -0.26 3.24
CA LEU A 185 0.19 -0.33 4.71
C LEU A 185 1.52 0.18 5.28
N GLU A 186 2.65 -0.16 4.66
CA GLU A 186 3.98 0.31 5.04
C GLU A 186 4.11 1.84 4.90
N GLN A 187 3.60 2.41 3.79
CA GLN A 187 3.58 3.86 3.57
C GLN A 187 2.75 4.57 4.63
N VAL A 188 1.51 4.13 4.84
CA VAL A 188 0.62 4.73 5.85
C VAL A 188 1.21 4.60 7.25
N ARG A 189 1.87 3.47 7.56
CA ARG A 189 2.59 3.28 8.82
C ARG A 189 3.72 4.31 8.98
N ALA A 190 4.51 4.56 7.93
CA ALA A 190 5.57 5.56 7.96
C ALA A 190 5.01 6.97 8.19
N ASP A 191 3.93 7.34 7.49
CA ASP A 191 3.28 8.65 7.65
C ASP A 191 2.75 8.85 9.09
N LEU A 192 2.16 7.80 9.68
CA LEU A 192 1.64 7.84 11.05
C LEU A 192 2.73 7.89 12.12
N LEU A 193 3.91 7.32 11.85
CA LEU A 193 5.09 7.44 12.72
C LEU A 193 5.65 8.86 12.68
N ALA A 194 5.78 9.45 11.48
CA ALA A 194 6.27 10.82 11.30
C ALA A 194 5.36 11.86 12.00
N GLN A 195 4.05 11.62 12.03
CA GLN A 195 3.10 12.46 12.79
C GLN A 195 3.23 12.35 14.31
N ALA A 196 3.80 11.25 14.80
CA ALA A 196 3.96 10.99 16.24
C ALA A 196 5.30 11.52 16.79
N GLU A 197 6.28 11.81 15.92
CA GLU A 197 7.47 12.52 16.35
C GLU A 197 7.08 13.94 16.79
N PRO A 198 7.40 14.35 18.03
CA PRO A 198 7.09 15.69 18.47
C PRO A 198 7.84 16.68 17.57
N ALA A 199 7.10 17.64 16.98
CA ALA A 199 7.70 18.80 16.35
C ALA A 199 8.80 19.32 17.29
N ALA A 200 10.05 19.26 16.85
CA ALA A 200 11.19 19.72 17.62
C ALA A 200 10.84 21.08 18.23
N ARG A 201 10.78 21.14 19.56
CA ARG A 201 10.45 22.38 20.28
C ARG A 201 11.38 23.47 19.73
N PRO A 202 10.87 24.59 19.19
CA PRO A 202 11.75 25.72 18.92
C PRO A 202 12.42 26.08 20.24
N GLY A 203 13.75 26.09 20.22
CA GLY A 203 14.58 26.26 21.42
C GLY A 203 14.11 27.42 22.26
N SER A 204 14.02 27.21 23.59
CA SER A 204 13.85 28.31 24.52
C SER A 204 14.95 29.36 24.27
N PRO A 205 14.61 30.65 24.13
CA PRO A 205 15.63 31.68 24.10
C PRO A 205 16.31 31.68 25.48
N ALA A 206 17.64 31.74 25.45
CA ALA A 206 18.47 31.89 26.64
C ALA A 206 17.99 33.10 27.44
N GLY A 207 17.63 32.85 28.70
CA GLY A 207 17.32 33.89 29.68
C GLY A 207 18.61 34.48 30.23
N SER A 208 18.68 35.81 30.13
CA SER A 208 19.65 36.78 30.63
C SER A 208 20.30 36.50 31.98
#